data_AF-A0A136LWC7-F1
#
_entry.id   AF-A0A136LWC7-F1
#
_cell.length_a   1.000
_cell.length_b   1.000
_cell.length_c   1.000
_cell.angle_alpha   90.00
_cell.angle_beta   90.00
_cell.angle_gamma   90.00
#
_symmetry.space_group_name_H-M   'P 1'
#
loop_
_entity.id
_entity.type
_entity.pdbx_description
1 polymer ?
#
loop_
_entity_poly.entity_id
_entity_poly.type
_entity_poly.pdbx_seq_one_letter_code
_entity_poly.pdbx_strand_id
1 'polypeptide(L)'
;MAYAQKQNLNVFLTADQSLLLAPAGLGEVEKAADLILAAVKAGTKIAVFGDYDVDGVCATSILFDFLYRKLGAEVVPYIPDRFDEGYGMNADALQDLADSGTGLVITVDCGIRDEGLVSKFAGRLEFVITDHHTLPPEGVPVSAAAVVHPGHPETPYPDATSAEQQ
;
A
#
# COMPACT_ATOMS: atom_id res chain seq x y z
N MET A 1 -0.57 -12.39 -32.52
CA MET A 1 -1.90 -13.03 -32.49
C MET A 1 -1.84 -14.27 -31.60
N ALA A 2 -2.14 -14.12 -30.33
CA ALA A 2 -2.57 -15.20 -29.44
C ALA A 2 -3.28 -14.53 -28.26
N TYR A 3 -4.53 -14.13 -28.49
CA TYR A 3 -5.40 -13.55 -27.47
C TYR A 3 -6.00 -14.71 -26.68
N ALA A 4 -5.91 -14.63 -25.35
CA ALA A 4 -6.65 -15.40 -24.34
C ALA A 4 -6.48 -16.94 -24.37
N GLN A 5 -5.60 -17.43 -23.50
CA GLN A 5 -5.79 -18.75 -22.89
C GLN A 5 -7.15 -18.71 -22.19
N LYS A 6 -8.04 -19.67 -22.50
CA LYS A 6 -9.37 -19.82 -21.89
C LYS A 6 -9.26 -20.14 -20.39
N GLN A 7 -8.80 -19.19 -19.60
CA GLN A 7 -9.03 -19.22 -18.16
C GLN A 7 -10.49 -18.89 -17.90
N ASN A 8 -11.06 -19.49 -16.86
CA ASN A 8 -12.49 -19.55 -16.56
C ASN A 8 -13.17 -18.17 -16.66
N LEU A 9 -13.71 -17.83 -17.85
CA LEU A 9 -14.50 -16.62 -18.10
C LEU A 9 -15.61 -16.42 -17.05
N ASN A 10 -16.17 -17.51 -16.54
CA ASN A 10 -17.15 -17.46 -15.47
C ASN A 10 -16.54 -16.90 -14.17
N VAL A 11 -15.34 -17.32 -13.76
CA VAL A 11 -14.71 -16.80 -12.52
C VAL A 11 -14.46 -15.30 -12.63
N PHE A 12 -14.04 -14.80 -13.79
CA PHE A 12 -13.84 -13.36 -14.02
C PHE A 12 -15.17 -12.58 -14.04
N LEU A 13 -16.19 -13.10 -14.72
CA LEU A 13 -17.49 -12.42 -14.88
C LEU A 13 -18.41 -12.57 -13.66
N THR A 14 -18.17 -13.55 -12.80
CA THR A 14 -18.95 -13.83 -11.59
C THR A 14 -18.10 -13.72 -10.33
N ALA A 15 -17.03 -12.91 -10.37
CA ALA A 15 -16.16 -12.74 -9.23
C ALA A 15 -16.95 -12.24 -8.01
N ASP A 16 -16.81 -12.95 -6.89
CA ASP A 16 -17.42 -12.59 -5.62
C ASP A 16 -16.43 -12.76 -4.47
N GLN A 17 -16.86 -12.44 -3.25
CA GLN A 17 -16.00 -12.47 -2.07
C GLN A 17 -15.42 -13.86 -1.76
N SER A 18 -16.01 -14.95 -2.25
CA SER A 18 -15.49 -16.31 -2.07
C SER A 18 -14.17 -16.56 -2.81
N LEU A 19 -13.83 -15.70 -3.76
CA LEU A 19 -12.54 -15.72 -4.46
C LEU A 19 -11.44 -14.96 -3.71
N LEU A 20 -11.78 -14.22 -2.66
CA LEU A 20 -10.78 -13.52 -1.84
C LEU A 20 -10.03 -14.54 -0.98
N LEU A 21 -8.70 -14.48 -1.07
CA LEU A 21 -7.84 -15.23 -0.17
C LEU A 21 -7.89 -14.60 1.23
N ALA A 22 -7.73 -15.43 2.25
CA ALA A 22 -7.61 -14.94 3.62
C ALA A 22 -6.36 -14.05 3.72
N PRO A 23 -6.44 -12.84 4.32
CA PRO A 23 -5.27 -12.00 4.49
C PRO A 23 -4.16 -12.67 5.31
N ALA A 24 -4.52 -13.61 6.20
CA ALA A 24 -3.55 -14.38 6.97
C ALA A 24 -2.52 -15.07 6.06
N GLY A 25 -1.24 -14.74 6.26
CA GLY A 25 -0.12 -15.20 5.43
C GLY A 25 0.35 -14.19 4.38
N LEU A 26 -0.37 -13.08 4.16
CA LEU A 26 0.13 -11.95 3.39
C LEU A 26 1.22 -11.25 4.21
N GLY A 27 2.37 -10.98 3.58
CA GLY A 27 3.57 -10.50 4.28
C GLY A 27 3.29 -9.35 5.22
N GLU A 28 3.76 -9.48 6.46
CA GLU A 28 3.65 -8.50 7.55
C GLU A 28 2.24 -7.86 7.77
N VAL A 29 1.16 -8.44 7.25
CA VAL A 29 -0.19 -7.83 7.31
C VAL A 29 -0.67 -7.60 8.74
N GLU A 30 -0.39 -8.55 9.64
CA GLU A 30 -0.74 -8.44 11.06
C GLU A 30 0.07 -7.34 11.75
N LYS A 31 1.39 -7.27 11.46
CA LYS A 31 2.28 -6.22 11.95
C LYS A 31 1.84 -4.84 11.49
N ALA A 32 1.49 -4.70 10.21
CA ALA A 32 0.95 -3.46 9.66
C ALA A 32 -0.36 -3.05 10.36
N ALA A 33 -1.29 -3.98 10.56
CA ALA A 33 -2.53 -3.71 11.27
C ALA A 33 -2.29 -3.25 12.72
N ASP A 34 -1.36 -3.88 13.43
CA ASP A 34 -0.99 -3.52 14.79
C ASP A 34 -0.36 -2.12 14.87
N LEU A 35 0.55 -1.78 13.95
CA LEU A 35 1.16 -0.44 13.86
C LEU A 35 0.12 0.64 13.59
N ILE A 36 -0.77 0.41 12.63
CA ILE A 36 -1.85 1.34 12.29
C ILE A 36 -2.77 1.53 13.50
N LEU A 37 -3.17 0.44 14.17
CA LEU A 37 -4.04 0.52 15.34
C LEU A 37 -3.35 1.25 16.51
N ALA A 38 -2.04 1.05 16.70
CA ALA A 38 -1.26 1.78 17.70
C ALA A 38 -1.21 3.28 17.39
N ALA A 39 -0.97 3.68 16.14
CA ALA A 39 -0.98 5.07 15.70
C ALA A 39 -2.36 5.73 15.92
N VAL A 40 -3.45 5.04 15.58
CA VAL A 40 -4.82 5.50 15.84
C VAL A 40 -5.05 5.73 17.33
N LYS A 41 -4.66 4.78 18.20
CA LYS A 41 -4.82 4.90 19.66
C LYS A 41 -3.98 6.02 20.26
N ALA A 42 -2.80 6.28 19.69
CA ALA A 42 -1.91 7.35 20.12
C ALA A 42 -2.37 8.75 19.64
N GLY A 43 -3.37 8.83 18.76
CA GLY A 43 -3.76 10.09 18.11
C GLY A 43 -2.69 10.59 17.14
N THR A 44 -1.83 9.70 16.62
CA THR A 44 -0.85 10.05 15.61
C THR A 44 -1.57 10.42 14.32
N LYS A 45 -1.18 11.54 13.71
CA LYS A 45 -1.67 11.93 12.38
C LYS A 45 -1.15 10.97 11.32
N ILE A 46 -2.07 10.41 10.54
CA ILE A 46 -1.81 9.40 9.50
C ILE A 46 -1.96 10.03 8.12
N ALA A 47 -1.09 9.69 7.18
CA ALA A 47 -1.30 9.95 5.76
C ALA A 47 -1.53 8.62 5.02
N VAL A 48 -2.58 8.55 4.20
CA VAL A 48 -2.75 7.46 3.22
C VAL A 48 -2.24 7.97 1.89
N PHE A 49 -1.09 7.45 1.45
CA PHE A 49 -0.42 7.85 0.22
C PHE A 49 -0.74 6.82 -0.88
N GLY A 50 -1.57 7.20 -1.85
CA GLY A 50 -1.93 6.33 -2.96
C GLY A 50 -1.28 6.71 -4.28
N ASP A 51 -1.39 5.82 -5.27
CA ASP A 51 -1.13 6.17 -6.66
C ASP A 51 -2.35 6.82 -7.34
N TYR A 52 -2.11 7.52 -8.45
CA TYR A 52 -3.12 8.29 -9.18
C TYR A 52 -4.08 7.44 -10.02
N ASP A 53 -3.80 6.15 -10.23
CA ASP A 53 -4.64 5.29 -11.04
C ASP A 53 -5.89 4.79 -10.29
N VAL A 54 -6.68 3.93 -10.94
CA VAL A 54 -7.95 3.48 -10.37
C VAL A 54 -7.72 2.60 -9.13
N ASP A 55 -6.68 1.78 -9.10
CA ASP A 55 -6.40 0.92 -7.95
C ASP A 55 -5.94 1.78 -6.76
N GLY A 56 -4.94 2.63 -6.95
CA GLY A 56 -4.45 3.55 -5.94
C GLY A 56 -5.52 4.49 -5.36
N VAL A 57 -6.38 5.08 -6.20
CA VAL A 57 -7.47 5.96 -5.72
C VAL A 57 -8.55 5.16 -4.98
N CYS A 58 -8.89 3.95 -5.43
CA CYS A 58 -9.85 3.09 -4.74
C CYS A 58 -9.32 2.64 -3.39
N ALA A 59 -8.10 2.13 -3.33
CA ALA A 59 -7.44 1.68 -2.11
C ALA A 59 -7.31 2.82 -1.10
N THR A 60 -6.92 4.02 -1.58
CA THR A 60 -6.84 5.23 -0.74
C THR A 60 -8.19 5.57 -0.14
N SER A 61 -9.24 5.55 -0.96
CA SER A 61 -10.61 5.88 -0.51
C SER A 61 -11.12 4.89 0.54
N ILE A 62 -10.88 3.58 0.34
CA ILE A 62 -11.27 2.52 1.27
C ILE A 62 -10.58 2.72 2.62
N LEU A 63 -9.26 2.85 2.60
CA LEU A 63 -8.47 2.94 3.84
C LEU A 63 -8.74 4.26 4.58
N PHE A 64 -8.84 5.37 3.85
CA PHE A 64 -9.21 6.67 4.42
C PHE A 64 -10.59 6.62 5.08
N ASP A 65 -11.63 6.10 4.39
CA ASP A 65 -12.98 6.04 4.95
C ASP A 65 -13.02 5.19 6.22
N PHE A 66 -12.32 4.06 6.23
CA PHE A 66 -12.23 3.20 7.41
C PHE A 66 -11.54 3.93 8.59
N LEU A 67 -10.34 4.47 8.38
CA LEU A 67 -9.58 5.17 9.41
C LEU A 67 -10.35 6.38 9.96
N TYR A 68 -10.92 7.19 9.06
CA TYR A 68 -11.61 8.42 9.44
C TYR A 68 -12.98 8.13 10.09
N ARG A 69 -13.86 7.38 9.41
CA ARG A 69 -15.25 7.23 9.85
C ARG A 69 -15.46 6.12 10.86
N LYS A 70 -14.69 5.03 10.78
CA LYS A 70 -14.87 3.87 11.69
C LYS A 70 -13.98 3.99 12.92
N LEU A 71 -12.75 4.46 12.75
CA LEU A 71 -11.80 4.55 13.85
C LEU A 71 -11.64 5.97 14.43
N GLY A 72 -12.16 7.00 13.75
CA GLY A 72 -12.06 8.39 14.24
C GLY A 72 -10.62 8.92 14.24
N ALA A 73 -9.75 8.36 13.39
CA ALA A 73 -8.35 8.75 13.32
C ALA A 73 -8.18 10.16 12.69
N GLU A 74 -7.12 10.87 13.09
CA GLU A 74 -6.65 12.04 12.35
C GLU A 74 -5.90 11.54 11.11
N VAL A 75 -6.54 11.57 9.95
CA VAL A 75 -6.00 11.02 8.70
C VAL A 75 -6.21 11.96 7.53
N VAL A 76 -5.24 12.01 6.62
CA VAL A 76 -5.31 12.74 5.34
C VAL A 76 -5.03 11.79 4.17
N PRO A 77 -5.79 11.85 3.06
CA PRO A 77 -5.40 11.17 1.84
C PRO A 77 -4.41 12.03 1.06
N TYR A 78 -3.52 11.39 0.33
CA TYR A 78 -2.60 12.04 -0.60
C TYR A 78 -2.51 11.21 -1.88
N ILE A 79 -2.75 11.85 -3.02
CA ILE A 79 -2.62 11.28 -4.37
C ILE A 79 -1.73 12.25 -5.16
N PRO A 80 -0.59 11.80 -5.71
CA PRO A 80 0.31 12.68 -6.45
C PRO A 80 -0.32 13.12 -7.77
N ASP A 81 -0.01 14.34 -8.21
CA ASP A 81 -0.31 14.74 -9.59
C ASP A 81 0.61 14.01 -10.58
N ARG A 82 0.02 13.23 -11.49
CA ARG A 82 0.77 12.44 -12.46
C ARG A 82 1.72 13.27 -13.33
N PHE A 83 1.30 14.48 -13.71
CA PHE A 83 2.05 15.31 -14.65
C PHE A 83 3.12 16.14 -13.96
N ASP A 84 2.80 16.68 -12.79
CA ASP A 84 3.68 17.58 -12.07
C ASP A 84 4.63 16.82 -11.13
N GLU A 85 4.19 15.72 -10.52
CA GLU A 85 4.92 15.00 -9.46
C GLU A 85 5.37 13.59 -9.88
N GLY A 86 4.69 12.99 -10.86
CA GLY A 86 5.05 11.69 -11.41
C GLY A 86 4.34 10.51 -10.73
N TYR A 87 5.03 9.38 -10.62
CA TYR A 87 4.48 8.12 -10.12
C TYR A 87 5.06 7.77 -8.75
N GLY A 88 4.21 7.29 -7.84
CA GLY A 88 4.60 6.83 -6.51
C GLY A 88 5.00 7.96 -5.56
N MET A 89 5.78 7.63 -4.52
CA MET A 89 6.18 8.59 -3.52
C MET A 89 7.18 9.61 -4.07
N ASN A 90 7.05 10.86 -3.63
CA ASN A 90 7.99 11.92 -3.96
C ASN A 90 8.48 12.65 -2.70
N ALA A 91 9.68 13.23 -2.78
CA ALA A 91 10.35 13.81 -1.63
C ALA A 91 9.67 15.08 -1.10
N ASP A 92 9.07 15.89 -1.98
CA ASP A 92 8.44 17.15 -1.60
C ASP A 92 7.14 16.88 -0.82
N ALA A 93 6.33 15.94 -1.30
CA ALA A 93 5.14 15.45 -0.60
C ALA A 93 5.46 14.88 0.79
N LEU A 94 6.48 14.02 0.88
CA LEU A 94 6.91 13.46 2.17
C LEU A 94 7.46 14.55 3.10
N GLN A 95 8.13 15.57 2.56
CA GLN A 95 8.59 16.72 3.32
C GLN A 95 7.43 17.51 3.91
N ASP A 96 6.40 17.80 3.11
CA ASP A 96 5.19 18.51 3.52
C ASP A 96 4.39 17.70 4.55
N LEU A 97 4.27 16.39 4.35
CA LEU A 97 3.62 15.50 5.32
C LEU A 97 4.34 15.54 6.66
N ALA A 98 5.66 15.42 6.67
CA ALA A 98 6.48 15.51 7.88
C ALA A 98 6.36 16.89 8.56
N ASP A 99 6.39 17.98 7.80
CA ASP A 99 6.28 19.34 8.32
C ASP A 99 4.87 19.64 8.86
N SER A 100 3.84 18.98 8.33
CA SER A 100 2.47 19.07 8.82
C SER A 100 2.18 18.21 10.06
N GLY A 101 3.19 17.56 10.64
CA GLY A 101 3.08 16.75 11.85
C GLY A 101 2.54 15.33 11.62
N THR A 102 2.55 14.83 10.38
CA THR A 102 2.25 13.42 10.11
C THR A 102 3.30 12.56 10.80
N GLY A 103 2.86 11.50 11.48
CA GLY A 103 3.77 10.54 12.13
C GLY A 103 3.82 9.19 11.43
N LEU A 104 2.75 8.79 10.73
CA LEU A 104 2.65 7.53 10.01
C LEU A 104 2.18 7.78 8.57
N VAL A 105 2.93 7.26 7.60
CA VAL A 105 2.53 7.17 6.19
C VAL A 105 2.19 5.71 5.88
N ILE A 106 0.98 5.48 5.38
CA ILE A 106 0.55 4.19 4.85
C ILE A 106 0.46 4.33 3.34
N THR A 107 1.33 3.63 2.61
CA THR A 107 1.24 3.63 1.14
C THR A 107 0.23 2.59 0.68
N VAL A 108 -0.48 2.89 -0.41
CA VAL A 108 -1.34 1.95 -1.13
C VAL A 108 -1.01 2.04 -2.60
N ASP A 109 -0.86 0.88 -3.25
CA ASP A 109 -0.53 0.78 -4.68
C ASP A 109 0.79 1.48 -5.09
N CYS A 110 1.69 1.70 -4.12
CA CYS A 110 3.00 2.28 -4.37
C CYS A 110 3.95 2.03 -3.19
N GLY A 111 5.23 2.39 -3.38
CA GLY A 111 6.24 2.43 -2.32
C GLY A 111 7.21 1.26 -2.29
N ILE A 112 6.94 0.13 -2.97
CA ILE A 112 7.80 -1.06 -2.89
C ILE A 112 9.23 -0.83 -3.44
N ARG A 113 9.44 0.22 -4.24
CA ARG A 113 10.72 0.58 -4.85
C ARG A 113 11.40 1.78 -4.17
N ASP A 114 10.78 2.36 -3.15
CA ASP A 114 11.13 3.68 -2.63
C ASP A 114 11.99 3.65 -1.37
N GLU A 115 12.81 2.60 -1.16
CA GLU A 115 13.71 2.47 0.00
C GLU A 115 14.57 3.74 0.22
N GLY A 116 15.01 4.40 -0.85
CA GLY A 116 15.76 5.66 -0.75
C GLY A 116 14.97 6.81 -0.11
N LEU A 117 13.67 6.90 -0.36
CA LEU A 117 12.80 7.90 0.28
C LEU A 117 12.42 7.47 1.70
N VAL A 118 12.04 6.20 1.88
CA VAL A 118 11.68 5.64 3.18
C VAL A 118 12.83 5.82 4.18
N SER A 119 14.05 5.46 3.79
CA SER A 119 15.25 5.64 4.62
C SER A 119 15.58 7.11 4.88
N LYS A 120 15.42 8.00 3.89
CA LYS A 120 15.67 9.44 4.03
C LYS A 120 14.76 10.10 5.06
N PHE A 121 13.49 9.68 5.12
CA PHE A 121 12.50 10.24 6.04
C PHE A 121 12.34 9.43 7.33
N ALA A 122 13.06 8.31 7.47
CA ALA A 122 13.08 7.51 8.69
C ALA A 122 13.45 8.37 9.90
N GLY A 123 12.63 8.26 10.96
CA GLY A 123 12.77 9.06 12.19
C GLY A 123 11.99 10.38 12.19
N ARG A 124 11.50 10.83 11.04
CA ARG A 124 10.47 11.89 10.93
C ARG A 124 9.10 11.32 10.58
N LEU A 125 9.09 10.27 9.76
CA LEU A 125 7.92 9.53 9.35
C LEU A 125 8.17 8.04 9.60
N GLU A 126 7.14 7.35 10.09
CA GLU A 126 7.06 5.89 10.07
C GLU A 126 6.31 5.45 8.81
N PHE A 127 6.70 4.32 8.22
CA PHE A 127 6.12 3.84 6.95
C PHE A 127 5.55 2.44 7.10
N VAL A 128 4.29 2.29 6.66
CA VAL A 128 3.68 0.99 6.35
C VAL A 128 3.46 0.97 4.84
N ILE A 129 4.12 0.05 4.14
CA ILE A 129 4.04 -0.03 2.68
C ILE A 129 3.04 -1.12 2.31
N THR A 130 2.06 -0.79 1.49
CA THR A 130 1.17 -1.79 0.87
C THR A 130 1.21 -1.63 -0.64
N ASP A 131 1.60 -2.69 -1.34
CA ASP A 131 1.88 -2.64 -2.77
C ASP A 131 1.79 -4.07 -3.36
N HIS A 132 1.71 -4.16 -4.68
CA HIS A 132 1.68 -5.40 -5.44
C HIS A 132 2.57 -5.39 -6.70
N HIS A 133 3.26 -4.29 -6.96
CA HIS A 133 4.18 -4.18 -8.09
C HIS A 133 5.34 -5.17 -8.02
N THR A 134 5.98 -5.44 -9.16
CA THR A 134 7.17 -6.30 -9.19
C THR A 134 8.24 -5.78 -8.24
N LEU A 135 8.67 -6.63 -7.31
CA LEU A 135 9.76 -6.36 -6.37
C LEU A 135 11.03 -5.93 -7.11
N PRO A 136 11.77 -4.94 -6.58
CA PRO A 136 13.08 -4.61 -7.11
C PRO A 136 14.10 -5.72 -6.74
N PRO A 137 15.22 -5.84 -7.46
CA PRO A 137 16.26 -6.85 -7.19
C PRO A 137 16.80 -6.84 -5.75
N GLU A 138 16.77 -5.68 -5.10
CA GLU A 138 17.24 -5.46 -3.75
C GLU A 138 16.28 -6.00 -2.67
N GLY A 139 15.05 -6.37 -3.05
CA GLY A 139 14.01 -6.89 -2.15
C GLY A 139 13.04 -5.82 -1.67
N VAL A 140 12.44 -6.04 -0.50
CA VAL A 140 11.47 -5.10 0.10
C VAL A 140 12.19 -3.93 0.80
N PRO A 141 11.58 -2.74 0.93
CA PRO A 141 12.15 -1.63 1.69
C PRO A 141 12.38 -1.99 3.16
N VAL A 142 13.65 -2.11 3.55
CA VAL A 142 14.07 -2.52 4.90
C VAL A 142 13.92 -1.40 5.94
N SER A 143 13.83 -0.15 5.49
CA SER A 143 13.62 1.00 6.37
C SER A 143 12.14 1.21 6.74
N ALA A 144 11.21 0.48 6.12
CA ALA A 144 9.80 0.54 6.46
C ALA A 144 9.51 -0.24 7.76
N ALA A 145 8.55 0.25 8.54
CA ALA A 145 8.12 -0.43 9.76
C ALA A 145 7.33 -1.69 9.43
N ALA A 146 6.57 -1.70 8.33
CA ALA A 146 6.02 -2.93 7.75
C ALA A 146 5.90 -2.85 6.22
N VAL A 147 6.05 -3.99 5.54
CA VAL A 147 5.82 -4.14 4.09
C VAL A 147 4.84 -5.26 3.82
N VAL A 148 3.65 -4.88 3.37
CA VAL A 148 2.56 -5.78 2.96
C VAL A 148 2.60 -5.96 1.45
N HIS A 149 3.04 -7.14 1.01
CA HIS A 149 3.22 -7.44 -0.40
C HIS A 149 2.95 -8.94 -0.69
N PRO A 150 2.19 -9.30 -1.75
CA PRO A 150 1.93 -10.70 -2.08
C PRO A 150 3.21 -11.48 -2.45
N GLY A 151 4.13 -10.82 -3.14
CA GLY A 151 5.46 -11.36 -3.46
C GLY A 151 6.49 -11.29 -2.32
N HIS A 152 6.10 -10.95 -1.08
CA HIS A 152 7.06 -10.75 0.03
C HIS A 152 7.96 -12.00 0.24
N PRO A 153 9.30 -11.87 0.27
CA PRO A 153 10.22 -13.02 0.22
C PRO A 153 10.06 -14.04 1.35
N GLU A 154 9.75 -13.56 2.56
CA GLU A 154 9.61 -14.41 3.76
C GLU A 154 8.24 -15.08 3.88
N THR A 155 7.25 -14.67 3.09
CA THR A 155 5.86 -15.12 3.22
C THR A 155 5.28 -15.41 1.84
N PRO A 156 5.44 -16.64 1.34
CA PRO A 156 4.84 -17.04 0.07
C PRO A 156 3.31 -16.91 0.18
N TYR A 157 2.75 -15.97 -0.56
CA TYR A 157 1.31 -15.78 -0.68
C TYR A 157 0.88 -16.12 -2.11
N PRO A 158 -0.27 -16.80 -2.32
CA PRO A 158 -0.73 -17.08 -3.68
C PRO A 158 -0.98 -15.77 -4.40
N ASP A 159 -0.48 -15.66 -5.63
CA ASP A 159 -0.56 -14.42 -6.38
C ASP A 159 -2.03 -14.12 -6.72
N ALA A 160 -2.60 -13.10 -6.06
CA ALA A 160 -4.03 -12.77 -6.12
C ALA A 160 -4.35 -11.71 -7.17
N THR A 161 -3.34 -11.05 -7.72
CA THR A 161 -3.50 -9.87 -8.60
C THR A 161 -2.85 -10.03 -9.98
N SER A 162 -1.98 -11.03 -10.21
CA SER A 162 -1.41 -11.24 -11.53
C SER A 162 -2.38 -11.96 -12.46
N ALA A 163 -2.97 -11.19 -13.38
CA ALA A 163 -3.46 -11.71 -14.65
C ALA A 163 -2.32 -12.30 -15.54
N GLU A 164 -1.07 -12.30 -15.05
CA GLU A 164 0.15 -12.60 -15.82
C GLU A 164 0.85 -13.91 -15.43
N GLN A 165 0.35 -14.69 -14.46
CA GLN A 165 0.93 -15.99 -14.14
C GLN A 165 0.15 -17.18 -14.73
N GLN A 166 0.04 -17.29 -16.06
CA GLN A 166 -0.04 -18.56 -16.82
C GLN A 166 0.50 -18.43 -18.24
#